data_AF-A0A660R9P3-F1
#
_entry.id   AF-A0A660R9P3-F1
#
_cell.length_a   1.000
_cell.length_b   1.000
_cell.length_c   1.000
_cell.angle_alpha   90.00
_cell.angle_beta   90.00
_cell.angle_gamma   90.00
#
_symmetry.space_group_name_H-M   'P 1'
#
loop_
_entity.id
_entity.type
_entity.pdbx_description
1 polymer ?
#
loop_
_entity_poly.entity_id
_entity_poly.type
_entity_poly.pdbx_seq_one_letter_code
_entity_poly.pdbx_strand_id
1 'polypeptide(L)' 'MFTKILYPTDFSDCSKKALEYVKKLKEAGTREVIVFHVIDERDIRTVSGSIVW' A
#
# COMPACT_ATOMS: atom_id res chain seq x y z
N MET A 1 -5.50 -16.16 14.98
CA MET A 1 -5.59 -14.96 14.12
C MET A 1 -4.22 -14.26 14.09
N PHE A 2 -3.94 -13.46 13.07
CA PHE A 2 -2.71 -12.69 12.92
C PHE A 2 -2.69 -11.45 13.82
N THR A 3 -1.58 -11.20 14.50
CA THR A 3 -1.37 -9.99 15.31
C THR A 3 -0.72 -8.85 14.52
N LYS A 4 0.01 -9.19 13.45
CA LYS A 4 0.69 -8.29 12.52
C LYS A 4 0.34 -8.68 11.08
N ILE A 5 -0.07 -7.71 10.27
CA ILE A 5 -0.43 -7.89 8.86
C ILE A 5 0.45 -7.00 7.99
N LEU A 6 0.93 -7.54 6.87
CA LEU A 6 1.51 -6.74 5.78
C LEU A 6 0.41 -6.45 4.76
N TYR A 7 0.13 -5.17 4.53
CA TYR A 7 -0.79 -4.68 3.50
C TYR A 7 0.01 -4.09 2.34
N PRO A 8 0.32 -4.89 1.30
CA PRO A 8 0.90 -4.36 0.09
C PRO A 8 -0.15 -3.56 -0.69
N THR A 9 0.23 -2.39 -1.17
CA THR A 9 -0.64 -1.53 -1.97
C THR A 9 0.13 -0.93 -3.15
N ASP A 10 -0.51 -0.90 -4.30
CA ASP A 10 -0.16 -0.12 -5.49
C ASP A 10 -1.05 1.13 -5.62
N PHE A 11 -1.85 1.43 -4.58
CA PHE A 11 -2.88 2.47 -4.53
C PHE A 11 -4.02 2.36 -5.56
N SER A 12 -4.12 1.24 -6.29
CA SER A 12 -5.24 0.97 -7.18
C SER A 12 -6.56 0.78 -6.42
N ASP A 13 -7.69 0.91 -7.12
CA ASP A 13 -9.01 0.62 -6.52
C ASP A 13 -9.16 -0.86 -6.14
N CYS A 14 -8.39 -1.76 -6.77
CA CYS A 14 -8.34 -3.16 -6.39
C CYS A 14 -7.69 -3.33 -5.02
N SER A 15 -6.51 -2.74 -4.80
CA SER A 15 -5.81 -2.87 -3.51
C SER A 15 -6.58 -2.20 -2.36
N LYS A 16 -7.33 -1.11 -2.63
CA LYS A 16 -8.21 -0.48 -1.63
C LYS A 16 -9.33 -1.43 -1.15
N LYS A 17 -9.84 -2.35 -1.97
CA LYS A 17 -10.83 -3.34 -1.53
C LYS A 17 -10.26 -4.26 -0.45
N ALA A 18 -9.00 -4.65 -0.55
CA ALA A 18 -8.34 -5.48 0.45
C ALA A 18 -8.16 -4.74 1.80
N LEU A 19 -7.94 -3.42 1.77
CA LEU A 19 -7.84 -2.59 2.99
C LEU A 19 -9.10 -2.67 3.85
N GLU A 20 -10.29 -2.73 3.22
CA GLU A 20 -11.55 -2.84 3.94
C GLU A 20 -11.68 -4.14 4.72
N TYR A 21 -11.10 -5.24 4.22
CA TYR A 21 -11.03 -6.49 4.97
C TYR A 21 -9.98 -6.42 6.08
N VAL A 22 -8.80 -5.88 5.80
CA VAL A 22 -7.72 -5.74 6.79
C VAL A 22 -8.20 -4.96 8.03
N LYS A 23 -8.99 -3.91 7.83
CA LYS A 23 -9.62 -3.14 8.92
C LYS A 23 -10.52 -3.99 9.81
N LYS A 24 -11.33 -4.87 9.22
CA LYS A 24 -12.25 -5.78 9.96
C LYS A 24 -11.49 -6.81 10.80
N LEU A 25 -10.28 -7.20 10.41
CA LEU A 25 -9.47 -8.16 11.17
C LEU A 25 -9.01 -7.62 12.54
N LYS A 26 -9.15 -6.32 12.80
CA LYS A 26 -8.95 -5.73 14.13
C LYS A 26 -9.78 -6.44 15.20
N GLU A 27 -11.05 -6.72 14.90
CA GLU A 27 -11.99 -7.35 15.85
C GLU A 27 -11.57 -8.78 16.22
N ALA A 28 -10.80 -9.43 15.36
CA ALA A 28 -10.33 -10.79 15.58
C ALA A 28 -8.87 -10.87 16.07
N GLY A 29 -8.26 -9.73 16.44
CA GLY A 29 -7.02 -9.68 17.22
C GLY A 29 -5.80 -9.08 16.52
N THR A 30 -5.96 -8.50 15.32
CA THR A 30 -4.89 -7.73 14.66
C THR A 30 -4.54 -6.48 15.48
N ARG A 31 -3.25 -6.25 15.70
CA ARG A 31 -2.71 -5.10 16.46
C ARG A 31 -1.91 -4.15 15.60
N GLU A 32 -1.26 -4.66 14.56
CA GLU A 32 -0.38 -3.87 13.69
C GLU A 32 -0.65 -4.20 12.22
N VAL A 33 -0.68 -3.15 11.40
CA VAL A 33 -0.74 -3.25 9.94
C VAL A 33 0.41 -2.45 9.37
N ILE A 34 1.32 -3.13 8.68
CA ILE A 34 2.39 -2.50 7.92
C ILE A 34 1.85 -2.19 6.53
N VAL A 35 1.78 -0.92 6.17
CA VAL A 35 1.47 -0.49 4.79
C VAL A 35 2.77 -0.52 3.99
N PHE A 36 2.77 -1.23 2.86
CA PHE A 36 3.95 -1.41 2.03
C PHE A 36 3.63 -1.09 0.58
N HIS A 37 4.40 -0.19 -0.02
CA HIS A 37 4.29 0.17 -1.42
C HIS A 37 5.65 0.04 -2.08
N VAL A 38 5.69 -0.61 -3.25
CA VAL A 38 6.89 -0.71 -4.08
C VAL A 38 6.82 0.40 -5.12
N ILE A 39 7.82 1.27 -5.13
CA ILE A 39 7.97 2.30 -6.16
C ILE A 39 8.69 1.67 -7.35
N ASP A 40 8.08 1.75 -8.53
CA ASP A 40 8.73 1.34 -9.76
C ASP A 40 9.71 2.42 -10.24
N GLU A 41 10.95 2.05 -10.56
CA GLU A 41 11.95 2.99 -11.09
C GLU A 41 11.51 3.67 -12.39
N ARG A 42 10.59 3.05 -13.15
CA ARG A 42 10.00 3.64 -14.35
C ARG A 42 9.14 4.87 -14.02
N ASP A 43 8.45 4.86 -12.88
CA ASP A 43 7.61 5.97 -12.45
C ASP A 43 8.45 7.19 -12.02
N ILE A 44 9.65 6.94 -11.49
CA ILE A 44 10.59 7.99 -11.04
C ILE A 44 11.10 8.83 -12.23
N ARG A 45 11.34 8.21 -13.40
CA ARG A 45 11.92 8.92 -14.56
C ARG A 45 11.01 9.98 -15.15
N THR A 46 9.71 9.86 -14.94
CA THR A 46 8.70 10.81 -15.46
C THR A 46 8.80 12.19 -14.80
N VAL A 47 9.33 12.28 -13.57
CA VAL A 47 9.40 13.55 -12.82
C VAL A 47 10.62 14.40 -13.21
N SER A 48 11.66 13.81 -13.81
CA SER A 48 12.93 14.50 -14.12
C SER A 48 12.99 15.15 -15.51
N GLY A 49 11.96 14.99 -16.35
CA GLY A 49 12.01 15.39 -17.77
C GLY A 49 11.55 16.80 -18.12
N SER A 50 10.91 17.53 -17.20
CA SER A 50 10.19 18.79 -17.54
C SER A 50 10.72 20.04 -16.85
N ILE A 51 11.93 20.01 -16.28
CA ILE A 51 12.62 21.22 -15.80
C ILE A 51 14.00 21.30 -16.47
N VAL A 52 13.99 21.67 -17.75
CA VAL A 52 15.15 22.26 -18.41
C VAL A 52 14.66 23.57 -19.01
N TRP A 53 15.13 24.69 -18.45
CA TRP A 53 14.97 26.04 -18.99
C TRP A 53 15.78 26.20 -20.27
#